data_AF-A0A932N7X5-F1
#
_entry.id   AF-A0A932N7X5-F1
#
_cell.length_a   1.000
_cell.length_b   1.000
_cell.length_c   1.000
_cell.angle_alpha   90.00
_cell.angle_beta   90.00
_cell.angle_gamma   90.00
#
_symmetry.space_group_name_H-M   'P 1'
#
loop_
_entity.id
_entity.type
_entity.pdbx_description
1 polymer ?
#
loop_
_entity_poly.entity_id
_entity_poly.type
_entity_poly.pdbx_seq_one_letter_code
_entity_poly.pdbx_strand_id
1 'polypeptide(L)'
;MGAPGADPNRLTGSFCTVTLDPDARTLTFEHRGRLLTDEQKATPTVVLPLAVISNVRFKKGRFSHWFRVELRGAPPKTGGASVDLHGLACDSDPTAFAERVRAAVAVAAPMYADELPEPQELEPTPPGWGSRVGKFVGRAVVDGFFNTR
;
A
#
# COMPACT_ATOMS: atom_id res chain seq x y z
N MET A 1 1.06 -5.02 37.94
CA MET A 1 1.61 -6.21 37.25
C MET A 1 1.29 -6.07 35.77
N GLY A 2 2.27 -5.67 34.95
CA GLY A 2 2.10 -5.59 33.50
C GLY A 2 2.23 -6.99 32.90
N ALA A 3 1.38 -7.33 31.93
CA ALA A 3 1.46 -8.61 31.24
C ALA A 3 2.87 -8.81 30.64
N PRO A 4 3.47 -10.02 30.75
CA PRO A 4 4.78 -10.29 30.18
C PRO A 4 4.76 -10.11 28.65
N GLY A 5 5.69 -9.31 28.12
CA GLY A 5 6.26 -9.48 26.78
C GLY A 5 5.35 -9.18 25.58
N ALA A 6 4.62 -8.06 25.56
CA ALA A 6 4.04 -7.59 24.29
C ALA A 6 5.17 -7.14 23.35
N ASP A 7 5.43 -7.93 22.30
CA ASP A 7 6.41 -7.59 21.26
C ASP A 7 6.03 -6.24 20.61
N PRO A 8 6.87 -5.19 20.73
CA PRO A 8 6.57 -3.88 20.15
C PRO A 8 6.50 -3.91 18.62
N ASN A 9 7.07 -4.93 17.98
CA ASN A 9 7.07 -5.10 16.53
C ASN A 9 5.88 -5.91 16.03
N ARG A 10 4.89 -6.16 16.90
CA ARG A 10 3.69 -6.91 16.55
C ARG A 10 2.43 -6.15 16.91
N LEU A 11 1.48 -6.11 15.99
CA LEU A 11 0.15 -5.56 16.17
C LEU A 11 -0.89 -6.64 15.84
N THR A 12 -1.73 -6.97 16.81
CA THR A 12 -2.74 -8.02 16.65
C THR A 12 -4.14 -7.42 16.46
N GLY A 13 -4.94 -8.13 15.68
CA GLY A 13 -6.36 -7.87 15.53
C GLY A 13 -7.15 -9.16 15.38
N SER A 14 -8.46 -9.01 15.28
CA SER A 14 -9.41 -10.11 15.39
C SER A 14 -9.22 -11.21 14.35
N PHE A 15 -8.70 -10.88 13.16
CA PHE A 15 -8.47 -11.83 12.06
C PHE A 15 -7.14 -11.66 11.34
N CYS A 16 -6.23 -10.86 11.90
CA CYS A 16 -4.93 -10.63 11.27
C CYS A 16 -3.88 -10.24 12.32
N THR A 17 -2.64 -10.57 12.04
CA THR A 17 -1.47 -10.08 12.78
C THR A 17 -0.59 -9.33 11.82
N VAL A 18 -0.12 -8.16 12.22
CA VAL A 18 0.89 -7.41 11.49
C VAL A 18 2.18 -7.42 12.27
N THR A 19 3.28 -7.79 11.60
CA THR A 19 4.61 -7.88 12.20
C THR A 19 5.57 -7.03 11.39
N LEU A 20 6.24 -6.10 12.06
CA LEU A 20 7.36 -5.36 11.51
C LEU A 20 8.63 -6.20 11.70
N ASP A 21 9.38 -6.41 10.64
CA ASP A 21 10.69 -7.07 10.70
C ASP A 21 11.62 -6.32 11.68
N PRO A 22 12.30 -7.00 12.63
CA PRO A 22 13.29 -6.38 13.51
C PRO A 22 14.38 -5.61 12.76
N ASP A 23 14.74 -6.05 11.55
CA ASP A 23 15.71 -5.39 10.69
C ASP A 23 15.09 -4.25 9.87
N ALA A 24 13.81 -3.93 10.10
CA ALA A 24 13.06 -2.87 9.43
C ALA A 24 13.06 -2.98 7.90
N ARG A 25 13.06 -4.20 7.35
CA ARG A 25 13.05 -4.44 5.90
C ARG A 25 11.67 -4.71 5.34
N THR A 26 10.85 -5.43 6.09
CA THR A 26 9.54 -5.91 5.64
C THR A 26 8.45 -5.68 6.68
N LEU A 27 7.21 -5.62 6.19
CA LEU A 27 5.99 -5.62 6.99
C LEU A 27 5.13 -6.81 6.56
N THR A 28 4.84 -7.71 7.48
CA THR A 28 4.12 -8.96 7.19
C THR A 28 2.73 -8.91 7.78
N PHE A 29 1.72 -9.24 6.98
CA PHE A 29 0.33 -9.42 7.37
C PHE A 29 0.00 -10.91 7.34
N GLU A 30 -0.41 -11.46 8.47
CA GLU A 30 -0.84 -12.85 8.62
C GLU A 30 -2.33 -12.90 8.92
N HIS A 31 -3.13 -13.20 7.91
CA HIS A 31 -4.58 -13.32 7.97
C HIS A 31 -5.00 -14.69 8.48
N ARG A 32 -5.92 -14.72 9.45
CA ARG A 32 -6.39 -15.95 10.10
C ARG A 32 -7.85 -15.87 10.53
N GLY A 33 -8.50 -17.03 10.60
CA GLY A 33 -9.86 -17.17 11.10
C GLY A 33 -10.90 -17.35 10.00
N ARG A 34 -12.18 -17.40 10.40
CA ARG A 34 -13.27 -17.86 9.53
C ARG A 34 -13.91 -16.74 8.69
N LEU A 35 -13.74 -15.48 9.09
CA LEU A 35 -14.40 -14.31 8.48
C LEU A 35 -13.50 -13.53 7.50
N LEU A 36 -12.51 -14.21 6.91
CA LEU A 36 -11.64 -13.62 5.89
C LEU A 36 -12.37 -13.45 4.54
N THR A 37 -11.99 -12.42 3.79
CA THR A 37 -12.40 -12.27 2.38
C THR A 37 -11.75 -13.36 1.53
N ASP A 38 -12.27 -13.59 0.33
CA ASP A 38 -11.69 -14.59 -0.58
C ASP A 38 -10.26 -14.23 -0.99
N GLU A 39 -9.96 -12.93 -1.10
CA GLU A 39 -8.61 -12.41 -1.35
C GLU A 39 -7.65 -12.74 -0.18
N GLN A 40 -8.09 -12.52 1.07
CA GLN A 40 -7.32 -12.86 2.28
C GLN A 40 -7.16 -14.37 2.48
N LYS A 41 -8.12 -15.19 2.04
CA LYS A 41 -7.99 -16.65 2.08
C LYS A 41 -7.02 -17.16 1.02
N ALA A 42 -7.05 -16.57 -0.17
CA ALA A 42 -6.12 -16.91 -1.25
C ALA A 42 -4.67 -16.53 -0.88
N THR A 43 -4.51 -15.44 -0.13
CA THR A 43 -3.20 -14.93 0.32
C THR A 43 -3.17 -14.77 1.84
N PRO A 44 -3.04 -15.88 2.61
CA PRO A 44 -3.11 -15.84 4.07
C PRO A 44 -1.93 -15.09 4.69
N THR A 45 -0.78 -15.04 4.00
CA THR A 45 0.38 -14.25 4.43
C THR A 45 0.82 -13.32 3.31
N VAL A 46 0.89 -12.02 3.61
CA VAL A 46 1.37 -10.98 2.69
C VAL A 46 2.63 -10.37 3.29
N VAL A 47 3.76 -10.49 2.59
CA VAL A 47 5.03 -9.87 2.98
C VAL A 47 5.28 -8.66 2.09
N LEU A 48 5.38 -7.47 2.67
CA LEU A 48 5.59 -6.22 1.94
C LEU A 48 6.98 -5.64 2.25
N PRO A 49 7.83 -5.41 1.24
CA PRO A 49 9.01 -4.57 1.42
C PRO A 49 8.60 -3.15 1.85
N LEU A 50 9.29 -2.55 2.82
CA LEU A 50 8.90 -1.21 3.29
C LEU A 50 8.99 -0.13 2.20
N ALA A 51 9.88 -0.31 1.22
CA ALA A 51 10.05 0.60 0.10
C ALA A 51 8.82 0.75 -0.78
N VAL A 52 7.96 -0.28 -0.86
CA VAL A 52 6.73 -0.22 -1.66
C VAL A 52 5.61 0.53 -0.96
N ILE A 53 5.77 0.86 0.32
CA ILE A 53 4.77 1.59 1.12
C ILE A 53 4.91 3.09 0.84
N SER A 54 3.81 3.72 0.44
CA SER A 54 3.72 5.16 0.23
C SER A 54 3.23 5.89 1.47
N ASN A 55 2.35 5.26 2.25
CA ASN A 55 1.73 5.89 3.41
C ASN A 55 1.32 4.85 4.45
N VAL A 56 1.32 5.26 5.71
CA VAL A 56 0.83 4.47 6.84
C VAL A 56 -0.32 5.22 7.48
N ARG A 57 -1.50 4.62 7.44
CA ARG A 57 -2.74 5.17 7.99
C ARG A 57 -3.16 4.36 9.21
N PHE A 58 -3.68 5.06 10.22
CA PHE A 58 -4.28 4.41 11.36
C PHE A 58 -5.40 5.28 11.93
N LYS A 59 -6.29 4.67 12.69
CA LYS A 59 -7.28 5.37 13.51
C LYS A 59 -7.35 4.74 14.88
N LYS A 60 -7.25 5.61 15.87
CA LYS A 60 -7.66 5.30 17.24
C LYS A 60 -9.11 5.74 17.42
N GLY A 61 -10.02 4.78 17.57
CA GLY A 61 -11.44 5.05 17.81
C GLY A 61 -11.86 4.63 19.21
N ARG A 62 -13.04 5.09 19.64
CA ARG A 62 -13.68 4.62 20.88
C ARG A 62 -14.22 3.20 20.77
N PHE A 63 -14.66 2.79 19.58
CA PHE A 63 -15.32 1.51 19.32
C PHE A 63 -14.51 0.59 18.41
N SER A 64 -13.60 1.13 17.61
CA SER A 64 -12.74 0.33 16.74
C SER A 64 -11.43 1.06 16.48
N HIS A 65 -10.34 0.30 16.51
CA HIS A 65 -9.03 0.72 16.07
C HIS A 65 -8.71 0.08 14.74
N TRP A 66 -7.98 0.77 13.88
CA TRP A 66 -7.48 0.15 12.66
C TRP A 66 -6.12 0.70 12.25
N PHE A 67 -5.40 -0.13 11.52
CA PHE A 67 -4.09 0.13 10.91
C PHE A 67 -4.14 -0.32 9.46
N ARG A 68 -3.48 0.43 8.57
CA ARG A 68 -3.44 0.13 7.15
C ARG A 68 -2.24 0.79 6.48
N VAL A 69 -1.69 0.14 5.46
CA VAL A 69 -0.67 0.75 4.60
C VAL A 69 -1.22 0.98 3.18
N GLU A 70 -0.74 2.06 2.56
CA GLU A 70 -0.97 2.35 1.15
C GLU A 70 0.30 2.04 0.37
N LEU A 71 0.15 1.44 -0.80
CA LEU A 71 1.28 1.08 -1.65
C LEU A 71 1.54 2.19 -2.68
N ARG A 72 2.80 2.32 -3.11
CA ARG A 72 3.19 3.20 -4.22
C ARG A 72 2.55 2.71 -5.51
N GLY A 73 1.97 3.62 -6.29
CA GLY A 73 1.32 3.31 -7.57
C GLY A 73 -0.05 2.61 -7.47
N ALA A 74 -0.51 2.27 -6.27
CA ALA A 74 -1.84 1.66 -6.07
C ALA A 74 -2.89 2.73 -5.75
N PRO A 75 -4.14 2.58 -6.24
CA PRO A 75 -5.22 3.48 -5.87
C PRO A 75 -5.57 3.34 -4.38
N PRO A 76 -5.96 4.44 -3.71
CA PRO A 76 -6.38 4.39 -2.31
C PRO A 76 -7.65 3.54 -2.19
N LYS A 77 -7.58 2.39 -1.48
CA LYS A 77 -8.82 1.63 -1.22
C LYS A 77 -9.78 2.44 -0.36
N THR A 78 -11.07 2.31 -0.65
CA THR A 78 -12.17 3.00 0.03
C THR A 78 -12.92 2.10 1.03
N GLY A 79 -12.53 0.82 1.14
CA GLY A 79 -13.13 -0.16 2.04
C GLY A 79 -12.61 -0.10 3.48
N GLY A 80 -13.21 -0.92 4.35
CA GLY A 80 -12.77 -1.08 5.74
C GLY A 80 -11.42 -1.79 5.85
N ALA A 81 -10.59 -1.41 6.82
CA ALA A 81 -9.27 -2.01 7.02
C ALA A 81 -9.32 -3.51 7.32
N SER A 82 -10.41 -4.02 7.90
CA SER A 82 -10.58 -5.44 8.22
C SER A 82 -10.71 -6.35 7.00
N VAL A 83 -11.12 -5.81 5.86
CA VAL A 83 -11.33 -6.56 4.61
C VAL A 83 -10.24 -6.30 3.57
N ASP A 84 -9.25 -5.48 3.90
CA ASP A 84 -8.10 -5.18 3.05
C ASP A 84 -6.96 -6.17 3.32
N LEU A 85 -6.21 -6.56 2.29
CA LEU A 85 -5.00 -7.37 2.41
C LEU A 85 -3.90 -6.66 3.21
N HIS A 86 -3.87 -5.33 3.12
CA HIS A 86 -2.85 -4.49 3.75
C HIS A 86 -3.40 -3.69 4.95
N GLY A 87 -4.50 -4.18 5.51
CA GLY A 87 -5.22 -3.55 6.61
C GLY A 87 -5.48 -4.52 7.77
N LEU A 88 -5.72 -3.93 8.93
CA LEU A 88 -5.99 -4.62 10.18
C LEU A 88 -7.01 -3.82 10.99
N ALA A 89 -8.07 -4.47 11.48
CA ALA A 89 -8.84 -3.97 12.61
C ALA A 89 -8.14 -4.44 13.90
N CYS A 90 -7.65 -3.50 14.70
CA CYS A 90 -6.74 -3.77 15.81
C CYS A 90 -7.51 -4.00 17.10
N ASP A 91 -7.03 -4.95 17.92
CA ASP A 91 -7.59 -5.19 19.26
C ASP A 91 -7.08 -4.17 20.29
N SER A 92 -6.06 -3.37 19.93
CA SER A 92 -5.39 -2.40 20.78
C SER A 92 -5.04 -1.12 20.01
N ASP A 93 -4.56 -0.08 20.73
CA ASP A 93 -4.16 1.19 20.15
C ASP A 93 -2.96 1.03 19.19
N PRO A 94 -3.13 1.29 17.89
CA PRO A 94 -2.09 1.05 16.89
C PRO A 94 -1.06 2.18 16.81
N THR A 95 -1.23 3.28 17.56
CA THR A 95 -0.45 4.52 17.39
C THR A 95 1.06 4.27 17.44
N ALA A 96 1.56 3.64 18.51
CA ALA A 96 3.00 3.43 18.68
C ALA A 96 3.59 2.50 17.61
N PHE A 97 2.82 1.49 17.19
CA PHE A 97 3.23 0.59 16.12
C PHE A 97 3.27 1.32 14.77
N ALA A 98 2.24 2.12 14.46
CA ALA A 98 2.17 2.89 13.22
C ALA A 98 3.33 3.88 13.09
N GLU A 99 3.70 4.58 14.18
CA GLU A 99 4.85 5.47 14.18
C GLU A 99 6.18 4.73 13.96
N ARG A 100 6.35 3.52 14.51
CA ARG A 100 7.52 2.68 14.21
C ARG A 100 7.58 2.28 12.74
N VAL A 101 6.46 1.85 12.16
CA VAL A 101 6.38 1.52 10.73
C VAL A 101 6.68 2.74 9.87
N ARG A 102 6.16 3.93 10.21
CA ARG A 102 6.48 5.18 9.51
C ARG A 102 7.96 5.51 9.54
N ALA A 103 8.59 5.41 10.71
CA ALA A 103 10.02 5.62 10.85
C ALA A 103 10.83 4.63 10.00
N ALA A 104 10.45 3.35 10.03
CA ALA A 104 11.09 2.30 9.23
C ALA A 104 10.92 2.52 7.71
N VAL A 105 9.73 2.92 7.26
CA VAL A 105 9.46 3.28 5.86
C VAL A 105 10.29 4.49 5.43
N ALA A 106 10.45 5.50 6.29
CA ALA A 106 11.27 6.67 6.00
C ALA A 106 12.76 6.33 5.85
N VAL A 107 13.26 5.33 6.58
CA VAL A 107 14.64 4.81 6.45
C VAL A 107 14.80 3.98 5.17
N ALA A 108 13.78 3.21 4.77
CA ALA A 108 13.82 2.39 3.56
C ALA A 108 13.62 3.21 2.26
N ALA A 109 12.86 4.30 2.32
CA ALA A 109 12.57 5.17 1.18
C ALA A 109 13.80 5.75 0.45
N PRO A 110 14.88 6.22 1.11
CA PRO A 110 16.07 6.71 0.41
C PRO A 110 16.84 5.61 -0.34
N MET A 111 16.64 4.32 -0.03
CA MET A 111 17.36 3.23 -0.70
C MET A 111 16.82 2.89 -2.10
N TYR A 112 15.65 3.41 -2.47
CA TYR A 112 15.01 3.14 -3.78
C TYR A 112 14.81 4.40 -4.63
N ALA A 113 15.27 5.57 -4.17
CA ALA A 113 15.21 6.79 -4.96
C ALA A 113 16.23 6.79 -6.12
N ASP A 114 17.28 5.98 -6.03
CA ASP A 114 18.33 5.80 -7.06
C ASP A 114 18.02 4.67 -8.08
N GLU A 115 16.98 3.86 -7.86
CA GLU A 115 16.61 2.74 -8.74
C GLU A 115 15.27 2.95 -9.45
N LEU A 116 14.89 4.19 -9.74
CA LEU A 116 13.99 4.40 -10.87
C LEU A 116 14.85 4.29 -12.12
N PRO A 117 14.66 3.28 -13.00
CA PRO A 117 15.26 3.38 -14.32
C PRO A 117 14.79 4.73 -14.89
N GLU A 118 15.74 5.57 -15.31
CA GLU A 118 15.43 6.75 -16.10
C GLU A 118 14.39 6.33 -17.14
N PRO A 119 13.31 7.10 -17.35
CA PRO A 119 12.36 6.78 -18.39
C PRO A 119 13.17 6.66 -19.67
N GLN A 120 13.33 5.43 -20.16
CA GLN A 120 14.09 5.20 -21.37
C GLN A 120 13.39 6.03 -22.44
N GLU A 121 14.09 7.07 -22.90
CA GLU A 121 13.71 7.77 -24.12
C GLU A 121 13.54 6.67 -25.16
N LEU A 122 12.29 6.42 -25.54
CA LEU A 122 11.94 5.50 -26.60
C LEU A 122 12.80 5.86 -27.80
N GLU A 123 13.80 5.03 -28.10
CA GLU A 123 14.56 5.17 -29.34
C GLU A 123 13.56 5.28 -30.49
N PRO A 124 13.70 6.27 -31.39
CA PRO A 124 12.76 6.47 -32.48
C PRO A 124 12.73 5.19 -33.32
N THR A 125 11.54 4.60 -33.43
CA THR A 125 11.29 3.40 -34.24
C THR A 125 11.81 3.63 -35.66
N PRO A 126 12.58 2.70 -36.26
CA PRO A 126 13.01 2.86 -37.65
C PRO A 126 11.78 2.91 -38.58
N PRO A 127 11.78 3.79 -39.60
CA PRO A 127 10.62 4.00 -40.46
C PRO A 127 10.52 2.85 -41.45
N GLY A 128 9.65 1.87 -41.19
CA GLY A 128 9.42 0.84 -42.20
C GLY A 128 8.82 -0.48 -41.74
N TRP A 129 7.67 -0.47 -41.08
CA TRP A 129 6.72 -1.56 -41.31
C TRP A 129 5.29 -1.02 -41.24
N GLY A 130 4.72 -0.88 -42.42
CA GLY A 130 3.41 -0.32 -42.63
C GLY A 130 2.27 -1.23 -42.17
N SER A 131 1.24 -0.54 -41.69
CA SER A 131 -0.12 -0.58 -42.24
C SER A 131 -1.03 -1.78 -41.97
N ARG A 132 -2.23 -1.37 -41.52
CA ARG A 132 -3.54 -2.06 -41.43
C ARG A 132 -3.70 -2.84 -40.12
N VAL A 133 -4.62 -2.50 -39.21
CA VAL A 133 -5.98 -1.95 -39.27
C VAL A 133 -6.18 -1.26 -37.90
N GLY A 134 -6.47 0.03 -37.78
CA GLY A 134 -7.74 0.66 -38.12
C GLY A 134 -8.55 0.95 -36.84
N LYS A 135 -8.64 2.25 -36.48
CA LYS A 135 -9.77 2.92 -35.79
C LYS A 135 -10.24 2.30 -34.44
N PHE A 136 -10.28 3.01 -33.30
CA PHE A 136 -10.78 4.37 -33.12
C PHE A 136 -10.20 5.01 -31.85
N VAL A 137 -9.85 6.28 -32.02
CA VAL A 137 -9.47 7.28 -31.03
C VAL A 137 -10.69 7.68 -30.19
N GLY A 138 -10.47 7.96 -28.91
CA GLY A 138 -11.37 8.71 -28.05
C GLY A 138 -10.57 9.52 -27.02
N ARG A 139 -9.79 10.48 -27.50
CA ARG A 139 -8.98 11.43 -26.72
C ARG A 139 -9.59 12.83 -26.85
N ALA A 140 -9.54 13.55 -25.72
CA ALA A 140 -9.63 15.01 -25.53
C ALA A 140 -11.04 15.62 -25.74
N VAL A 141 -11.69 16.30 -24.80
CA VAL A 141 -11.26 17.40 -23.89
C VAL A 141 -10.49 18.47 -24.64
N VAL A 142 -11.20 19.45 -25.18
CA VAL A 142 -10.87 20.88 -25.14
C VAL A 142 -12.18 21.61 -25.45
N ASP A 143 -12.68 22.38 -24.49
CA ASP A 143 -13.64 23.43 -24.79
C ASP A 143 -13.30 24.65 -23.94
N GLY A 144 -13.26 25.80 -24.60
CA GLY A 144 -13.27 27.12 -23.99
C GLY A 144 -11.91 27.72 -23.63
N PHE A 145 -11.36 28.54 -24.53
CA PHE A 145 -11.19 29.98 -24.28
C PHE A 145 -10.59 30.68 -25.52
N PHE A 146 -11.39 31.49 -26.22
CA PHE A 146 -11.18 32.93 -26.37
C PHE A 146 -12.32 33.53 -27.21
N ASN A 147 -13.10 34.43 -26.60
CA ASN A 147 -14.13 35.22 -27.25
C ASN A 147 -13.83 36.71 -27.01
N THR A 148 -14.12 37.51 -28.04
CA THR A 148 -14.33 38.97 -28.08
C THR A 148 -13.16 39.89 -27.68
N ARG A 149 -12.86 40.98 -28.37
CA ARG A 149 -13.52 41.71 -29.47
C ARG A 149 -12.48 42.66 -30.09
#